data_AF-A0A938L5C0-F1
#
_entry.id   AF-A0A938L5C0-F1
#
_cell.length_a   1.000
_cell.length_b   1.000
_cell.length_c   1.000
_cell.angle_alpha   90.00
_cell.angle_beta   90.00
_cell.angle_gamma   90.00
#
_symmetry.space_group_name_H-M   'P 1'
#
loop_
_entity.id
_entity.type
_entity.pdbx_description
1 polymer ?
#
loop_
_entity_poly.entity_id
_entity_poly.type
_entity_poly.pdbx_seq_one_letter_code
_entity_poly.pdbx_strand_id
1 'polypeptide(L)'
;MNRTCSRRSRGKALARIRLMYWKEIPLQVQAVDGRKQISRPLDPRFQQGVDAIAMFDGSAGEDAYLESYAWGPYLEVPGEDPARAADEMTARINERFPRDFVSRIRDLQKAGTRNPAAGAVDHWYEDSK
;
A
#
# COMPACT_ATOMS: atom_id res chain seq x y z
N MET A 1 14.65 36.36 -21.10
CA MET A 1 15.51 35.59 -20.17
C MET A 1 15.18 36.02 -18.75
N ASN A 2 14.72 35.12 -17.86
CA ASN A 2 14.80 35.30 -16.40
C ASN A 2 14.14 34.13 -15.65
N ARG A 3 14.96 33.37 -14.92
CA ARG A 3 14.84 33.04 -13.49
C ARG A 3 15.64 31.78 -13.20
N THR A 4 16.91 32.00 -12.87
CA THR A 4 17.68 31.12 -12.01
C THR A 4 16.91 30.90 -10.72
N CYS A 5 16.34 29.71 -10.54
CA CYS A 5 15.85 29.26 -9.24
C CYS A 5 16.67 28.03 -8.83
N SER A 6 17.74 28.33 -8.09
CA SER A 6 18.25 27.52 -6.98
C SER A 6 18.25 26.00 -7.19
N ARG A 7 19.36 25.52 -7.77
CA ARG A 7 19.84 24.15 -7.58
C ARG A 7 20.29 24.02 -6.12
N ARG A 8 19.33 23.91 -5.19
CA ARG A 8 19.63 23.51 -3.81
C ARG A 8 20.22 22.11 -3.88
N SER A 9 21.46 22.02 -3.43
CA SER A 9 22.09 20.79 -2.95
C SER A 9 21.16 20.10 -1.94
N ARG A 10 20.29 19.22 -2.44
CA ARG A 10 19.60 18.24 -1.58
C ARG A 10 20.64 17.18 -1.25
N GLY A 11 21.22 17.24 -0.05
CA GLY A 11 21.80 16.04 0.55
C GLY A 11 20.78 14.92 0.40
N LYS A 12 21.21 13.74 -0.06
CA LYS A 12 20.36 12.60 -0.50
C LYS A 12 19.00 12.62 0.22
N ALA A 13 17.94 13.03 -0.49
CA ALA A 13 16.60 12.99 0.09
C ALA A 13 16.28 11.53 0.41
N LEU A 14 15.96 11.25 1.68
CA LEU A 14 15.54 9.94 2.15
C LEU A 14 14.01 9.98 2.15
N ALA A 15 13.40 9.46 1.09
CA ALA A 15 11.95 9.29 1.05
C ALA A 15 11.58 8.05 1.87
N ARG A 16 10.66 8.20 2.83
CA ARG A 16 10.12 7.09 3.62
C ARG A 16 8.75 6.74 3.08
N ILE A 17 8.59 5.55 2.53
CA ILE A 17 7.33 5.05 2.01
C ILE A 17 6.69 4.14 3.05
N ARG A 18 5.39 4.22 3.26
CA ARG A 18 4.60 3.24 4.00
C ARG A 18 3.35 2.91 3.22
N LEU A 19 2.81 1.71 3.43
CA LEU A 19 1.54 1.32 2.84
C LEU A 19 0.44 1.39 3.91
N MET A 20 -0.76 1.78 3.48
CA MET A 20 -1.98 1.59 4.23
C MET A 20 -2.57 0.24 3.84
N TYR A 21 -2.90 -0.56 4.84
CA TYR A 21 -3.57 -1.84 4.69
C TYR A 21 -4.95 -1.77 5.31
N TRP A 22 -5.86 -2.54 4.74
CA TRP A 22 -7.06 -3.00 5.41
C TRP A 22 -6.91 -4.49 5.65
N LYS A 23 -6.78 -4.89 6.93
CA LYS A 23 -6.32 -6.24 7.31
C LYS A 23 -5.03 -6.60 6.57
N GLU A 24 -5.06 -7.58 5.66
CA GLU A 24 -3.92 -7.93 4.83
C GLU A 24 -3.85 -7.19 3.48
N ILE A 25 -4.91 -6.52 3.02
CA ILE A 25 -4.99 -5.96 1.65
C ILE A 25 -4.41 -4.54 1.60
N PRO A 26 -3.42 -4.24 0.75
CA PRO A 26 -2.93 -2.87 0.60
C PRO A 26 -3.94 -2.00 -0.15
N LEU A 27 -4.10 -0.74 0.27
CA LEU A 27 -5.05 0.21 -0.33
C LEU A 27 -4.40 1.50 -0.84
N GLN A 28 -3.34 1.96 -0.17
CA GLN A 28 -2.72 3.24 -0.50
C GLN A 28 -1.24 3.21 -0.16
N VAL A 29 -0.42 3.82 -1.01
CA VAL A 29 0.99 4.08 -0.73
C VAL A 29 1.15 5.52 -0.24
N GLN A 30 1.94 5.75 0.79
CA GLN A 30 2.26 7.07 1.29
C GLN A 30 3.77 7.26 1.38
N ALA A 31 4.29 8.29 0.70
CA ALA A 31 5.68 8.71 0.82
C ALA A 31 5.80 9.99 1.66
N VAL A 32 6.81 10.03 2.52
CA VAL A 32 7.13 11.14 3.40
C VAL A 32 8.60 11.51 3.22
N ASP A 33 8.88 12.79 2.94
CA ASP A 33 10.22 13.35 2.85
C ASP A 33 10.29 14.61 3.73
N GLY A 34 10.71 14.42 4.99
CA GLY A 34 10.75 15.47 6.00
C GLY A 34 9.39 16.14 6.23
N ARG A 35 9.16 17.30 5.58
CA ARG A 35 7.90 18.08 5.68
C ARG A 35 6.90 17.80 4.56
N LYS A 36 7.27 17.04 3.53
CA LYS A 36 6.38 16.69 2.42
C LYS A 36 5.78 15.32 2.65
N GLN A 37 4.46 15.21 2.48
CA GLN A 37 3.73 13.96 2.52
C GLN A 37 2.90 13.83 1.24
N ILE A 38 3.02 12.68 0.59
CA ILE A 38 2.34 12.37 -0.66
C ILE A 38 1.67 11.02 -0.47
N SER A 39 0.38 10.95 -0.76
CA SER A 39 -0.39 9.70 -0.71
C SER A 39 -0.92 9.39 -2.10
N ARG A 40 -0.75 8.14 -2.53
CA ARG A 40 -1.15 7.60 -3.83
C ARG A 40 -2.06 6.40 -3.62
N PRO A 41 -3.36 6.50 -3.95
CA PRO A 41 -4.27 5.36 -3.87
C PRO A 41 -3.85 4.27 -4.86
N LEU A 42 -4.10 3.01 -4.51
CA LEU A 42 -3.97 1.87 -5.43
C LEU A 42 -5.19 1.78 -6.36
N ASP A 43 -5.14 0.80 -7.26
CA ASP A 43 -6.22 0.55 -8.21
C ASP A 43 -7.57 0.26 -7.50
N PRO A 44 -8.72 0.71 -8.04
CA PRO A 44 -10.04 0.46 -7.44
C PRO A 44 -10.34 -1.01 -7.13
N ARG A 45 -9.70 -1.97 -7.82
CA ARG A 45 -9.85 -3.41 -7.53
C ARG A 45 -9.52 -3.78 -6.08
N PHE A 46 -8.62 -3.05 -5.42
CA PHE A 46 -8.24 -3.30 -4.03
C PHE A 46 -9.39 -2.96 -3.08
N GLN A 47 -10.02 -1.80 -3.29
CA GLN A 47 -11.19 -1.39 -2.52
C GLN A 47 -12.36 -2.34 -2.74
N GLN A 48 -12.64 -2.71 -3.99
CA GLN A 48 -13.68 -3.71 -4.31
C GLN A 48 -13.41 -5.06 -3.64
N GLY A 49 -12.14 -5.47 -3.57
CA GLY A 49 -11.75 -6.69 -2.86
C GLY A 49 -11.93 -6.61 -1.36
N VAL A 50 -11.59 -5.47 -0.74
CA VAL A 50 -11.86 -5.20 0.67
C VAL A 50 -13.35 -5.34 0.97
N ASP A 51 -14.21 -4.68 0.18
CA ASP A 51 -15.66 -4.75 0.35
C ASP A 51 -16.15 -6.21 0.22
N ALA A 52 -15.64 -6.95 -0.76
CA ALA A 52 -15.99 -8.34 -1.02
C ALA A 52 -15.53 -9.31 0.09
N ILE A 53 -14.45 -8.99 0.80
CA ILE A 53 -13.95 -9.75 1.95
C ILE A 53 -14.69 -9.35 3.24
N ALA A 54 -14.95 -8.06 3.45
CA ALA A 54 -15.71 -7.56 4.58
C ALA A 54 -17.14 -8.12 4.59
N MET A 55 -17.80 -8.18 3.42
CA MET A 55 -19.10 -8.84 3.27
C MET A 55 -19.02 -10.35 3.53
N PHE A 56 -17.89 -10.98 3.21
CA PHE A 56 -17.72 -12.43 3.35
C PHE A 56 -17.42 -12.86 4.80
N ASP A 57 -16.59 -12.12 5.52
CA ASP A 57 -16.23 -12.44 6.91
C ASP A 57 -17.16 -11.79 7.94
N GLY A 58 -18.13 -10.99 7.51
CA GLY A 58 -19.09 -10.30 8.37
C GLY A 58 -18.59 -8.98 8.97
N SER A 59 -17.37 -8.55 8.66
CA SER A 59 -16.78 -7.27 9.11
C SER A 59 -17.31 -6.05 8.34
N ALA A 60 -18.36 -6.20 7.54
CA ALA A 60 -19.03 -5.09 6.89
C ALA A 60 -19.83 -4.19 7.86
N GLY A 61 -20.01 -4.62 9.12
CA GLY A 61 -20.48 -3.75 10.20
C GLY A 61 -19.43 -2.67 10.49
N GLU A 62 -19.85 -1.40 10.43
CA GLU A 62 -18.98 -0.22 10.33
C GLU A 62 -17.80 -0.20 11.32
N ASP A 63 -17.98 -0.65 12.56
CA ASP A 63 -16.90 -0.65 13.56
C ASP A 63 -15.72 -1.56 13.17
N ALA A 64 -15.98 -2.84 12.88
CA ALA A 64 -14.93 -3.81 12.54
C ALA A 64 -14.23 -3.43 11.22
N TYR A 65 -14.96 -2.81 10.30
CA TYR A 65 -14.42 -2.33 9.04
C TYR A 65 -13.41 -1.19 9.25
N LEU A 66 -13.75 -0.20 10.07
CA LEU A 66 -12.92 0.97 10.34
C LEU A 66 -11.73 0.65 11.24
N GLU A 67 -11.88 -0.29 12.18
CA GLU A 67 -10.81 -0.73 13.08
C GLU A 67 -9.76 -1.61 12.37
N SER A 68 -10.09 -2.13 11.19
CA SER A 68 -9.20 -3.01 10.41
C SER A 68 -8.12 -2.26 9.62
N TYR A 69 -8.15 -0.92 9.60
CA TYR A 69 -7.14 -0.12 8.91
C TYR A 69 -5.84 -0.05 9.71
N ALA A 70 -4.73 -0.40 9.08
CA ALA A 70 -3.42 -0.40 9.71
C ALA A 70 -2.34 0.14 8.76
N TRP A 71 -1.43 0.94 9.32
CA TRP A 71 -0.24 1.37 8.59
C TRP A 71 0.85 0.30 8.68
N GLY A 72 1.43 -0.06 7.54
CA GLY A 72 2.61 -0.91 7.49
C GLY A 72 3.90 -0.19 7.90
N PRO A 73 5.02 -0.92 7.90
CA PRO A 73 6.33 -0.37 8.23
C PRO A 73 6.76 0.71 7.22
N TYR A 74 7.59 1.63 7.68
CA TYR A 74 8.26 2.57 6.79
C TYR A 74 9.43 1.89 6.08
N LEU A 75 9.42 1.95 4.76
CA LEU A 75 10.49 1.56 3.86
C LEU A 75 11.26 2.81 3.44
N GLU A 76 12.57 2.82 3.65
CA GLU A 76 13.43 3.94 3.28
C GLU A 76 13.93 3.76 1.84
N VAL A 77 13.61 4.73 0.97
CA VAL A 77 14.03 4.76 -0.43
C VAL A 77 15.06 5.88 -0.61
N PRO A 78 16.36 5.56 -0.73
CA PRO A 78 17.41 6.56 -0.78
C PRO A 78 17.50 7.25 -2.14
N GLY A 79 17.46 8.59 -2.14
CA GLY A 79 17.83 9.41 -3.29
C GLY A 79 16.72 9.66 -4.30
N GLU A 80 15.47 9.31 -3.99
CA GLU A 80 14.33 9.49 -4.87
C GLU A 80 13.36 10.59 -4.42
N ASP A 81 12.66 11.22 -5.37
CA ASP A 81 11.59 12.16 -5.05
C ASP A 81 10.39 11.40 -4.45
N PRO A 82 9.81 11.86 -3.33
CA PRO A 82 8.71 11.14 -2.67
C PRO A 82 7.50 10.90 -3.59
N ALA A 83 7.24 11.80 -4.56
CA ALA A 83 6.14 11.62 -5.50
C ALA A 83 6.42 10.42 -6.40
N ARG A 84 7.62 10.40 -6.97
CA ARG A 84 8.06 9.35 -7.87
C ARG A 84 8.17 8.01 -7.17
N ALA A 85 8.74 7.97 -5.96
CA ALA A 85 8.88 6.75 -5.19
C ALA A 85 7.50 6.15 -4.84
N ALA A 86 6.52 6.99 -4.50
CA ALA A 86 5.13 6.55 -4.30
C ALA A 86 4.49 6.03 -5.60
N ASP A 87 4.66 6.74 -6.72
CA ASP A 87 4.10 6.35 -8.02
C ASP A 87 4.69 5.01 -8.51
N GLU A 88 6.00 4.82 -8.38
CA GLU A 88 6.68 3.57 -8.75
C GLU A 88 6.24 2.39 -7.86
N MET A 89 6.09 2.61 -6.56
CA MET A 89 5.59 1.59 -5.63
C MET A 89 4.12 1.24 -5.92
N THR A 90 3.27 2.24 -6.15
CA THR A 90 1.86 2.04 -6.54
C THR A 90 1.77 1.24 -7.83
N ALA A 91 2.54 1.60 -8.87
CA ALA A 91 2.57 0.87 -10.12
C ALA A 91 3.03 -0.58 -9.94
N ARG A 92 4.08 -0.81 -9.15
CA ARG A 92 4.60 -2.14 -8.83
C ARG A 92 3.54 -3.02 -8.17
N ILE A 93 2.83 -2.51 -7.16
CA ILE A 93 1.78 -3.26 -6.46
C ILE A 93 0.61 -3.51 -7.42
N ASN A 94 0.19 -2.50 -8.19
CA ASN A 94 -0.90 -2.66 -9.15
C ASN A 94 -0.58 -3.70 -10.24
N GLU A 95 0.67 -3.80 -10.68
CA GLU A 95 1.08 -4.77 -11.71
C GLU A 95 1.29 -6.17 -11.14
N ARG A 96 2.01 -6.29 -10.02
CA ARG A 96 2.45 -7.58 -9.47
C ARG A 96 1.43 -8.25 -8.56
N PHE A 97 0.55 -7.49 -7.92
CA PHE A 97 -0.41 -8.05 -6.98
C PHE A 97 -1.46 -8.90 -7.73
N PRO A 98 -1.68 -10.15 -7.30
CA PRO A 98 -2.54 -11.09 -8.01
C PRO A 98 -3.95 -10.54 -8.19
N ARG A 99 -4.53 -10.67 -9.39
CA ARG A 99 -5.92 -10.22 -9.64
C ARG A 99 -6.93 -11.05 -8.86
N ASP A 100 -6.63 -12.33 -8.64
CA ASP A 100 -7.47 -13.29 -7.91
C ASP A 100 -7.26 -13.28 -6.39
N PHE A 101 -6.66 -12.22 -5.83
CA PHE A 101 -6.36 -12.12 -4.41
C PHE A 101 -7.60 -12.30 -3.51
N VAL A 102 -8.76 -11.79 -3.96
CA VAL A 102 -10.03 -11.92 -3.24
C VAL A 102 -10.41 -13.39 -3.07
N SER A 103 -10.30 -14.18 -4.15
CA SER A 103 -10.56 -15.61 -4.11
C SER A 103 -9.57 -16.32 -3.18
N ARG A 104 -8.29 -15.98 -3.27
CA ARG A 104 -7.25 -16.54 -2.37
C ARG A 104 -7.55 -16.27 -0.90
N ILE A 105 -7.89 -15.04 -0.53
CA ILE A 105 -8.23 -14.68 0.87
C ILE A 105 -9.50 -15.42 1.32
N ARG A 106 -10.51 -15.55 0.46
CA ARG A 106 -11.71 -16.34 0.76
C ARG A 106 -11.39 -17.80 1.02
N ASP A 107 -10.51 -18.39 0.22
CA ASP A 107 -10.08 -19.78 0.39
C ASP A 107 -9.29 -19.96 1.69
N LEU A 108 -8.40 -19.01 2.04
CA LEU A 108 -7.69 -18.99 3.32
C LEU A 108 -8.65 -18.86 4.52
N GLN A 109 -9.67 -18.01 4.41
CA GLN A 109 -10.70 -17.86 5.44
C GLN A 109 -11.48 -19.17 5.63
N LYS A 110 -11.90 -19.82 4.54
CA LYS A 110 -12.59 -21.12 4.58
C LYS A 110 -11.70 -22.22 5.17
N ALA A 111 -10.40 -22.19 4.88
CA ALA A 111 -9.42 -23.10 5.43
C ALA A 111 -9.03 -22.78 6.89
N GLY A 112 -9.47 -21.64 7.44
CA GLY A 112 -9.11 -21.19 8.79
C GLY A 112 -7.64 -20.79 8.95
N THR A 113 -6.91 -20.55 7.85
CA THR A 113 -5.48 -20.23 7.83
C THR A 113 -5.20 -18.77 7.46
N ARG A 114 -6.24 -17.94 7.37
CA ARG A 114 -6.13 -16.51 7.07
C ARG A 114 -5.35 -15.77 8.16
N ASN A 115 -4.43 -14.91 7.74
CA ASN A 115 -3.74 -13.97 8.61
C ASN A 115 -4.14 -12.53 8.25
N PRO A 116 -5.04 -11.88 9.02
CA PRO A 116 -5.52 -10.52 8.73
C PRO A 116 -4.51 -9.43 9.13
N ALA A 117 -3.25 -9.77 9.43
CA ALA A 117 -2.24 -8.78 9.76
C ALA A 117 -1.82 -7.95 8.53
N ALA A 118 -1.56 -6.66 8.76
CA ALA A 118 -0.97 -5.79 7.74
C ALA A 118 0.37 -6.36 7.26
N GLY A 119 0.51 -6.48 5.95
CA GLY A 119 1.70 -7.05 5.32
C GLY A 119 1.75 -8.59 5.25
N ALA A 120 0.73 -9.30 5.74
CA ALA A 120 0.71 -10.77 5.68
C ALA A 120 0.79 -11.34 4.24
N VAL A 121 0.34 -10.56 3.25
CA VAL A 121 0.34 -10.93 1.82
C VAL A 121 1.37 -10.15 1.00
N ASP A 122 2.31 -9.45 1.65
CA ASP A 122 3.33 -8.67 0.92
C ASP A 122 4.19 -9.55 0.00
N HIS A 123 4.44 -10.78 0.44
CA HIS A 123 5.12 -11.81 -0.34
C HIS A 123 4.46 -12.11 -1.70
N TRP A 124 3.17 -11.79 -1.91
CA TRP A 124 2.49 -11.97 -3.20
C TRP A 124 2.99 -11.05 -4.31
N TYR A 125 3.61 -9.92 -3.97
CA TYR A 125 4.17 -8.97 -4.94
C TYR A 125 5.68 -8.77 -4.82
N GLU A 126 6.29 -9.24 -3.74
CA GLU A 126 7.75 -9.18 -3.51
C GLU A 126 8.53 -10.28 -4.25
N ASP A 127 7.96 -11.49 -4.43
CA ASP A 127 8.75 -12.69 -4.77
C ASP A 127 8.90 -13.03 -6.28
N SER A 128 8.55 -12.14 -7.21
CA SER A 128 8.82 -12.42 -8.63
C SER A 128 10.24 -12.01 -9.02
N LYS A 129 11.21 -12.91 -8.78
CA LYS A 129 12.48 -12.98 -9.51
C LYS A 129 12.36 -13.82 -10.77
#